data_AF-A0A835QPX0-F1
#
_entry.id   AF-A0A835QPX0-F1
#
_cell.length_a   1.000
_cell.length_b   1.000
_cell.length_c   1.000
_cell.angle_alpha   90.00
_cell.angle_beta   90.00
_cell.angle_gamma   90.00
#
_symmetry.space_group_name_H-M   'P 1'
#
loop_
_entity.id
_entity.type
_entity.pdbx_description
1 polymer ?
#
loop_
_entity_poly.entity_id
_entity_poly.type
_entity_poly.pdbx_seq_one_letter_code
_entity_poly.pdbx_strand_id
1 'polypeptide(L)'
;MDPCNSSVGTIAYMSPERINTDLNQGIYDGQAGDIWSFGISILEFYLGRFPFGENLGRLGDWASLMCAICYSNPPEAPPAASREFRNFIACCLQQDPARRLTAVQLLQHPFITQLQPPSSSPSHPQQVARRRLYVVLLLL
;
A
#
# COMPACT_ATOMS: atom_id res chain seq x y z
N MET A 1 3.26 -28.11 -14.48
CA MET A 1 2.98 -27.58 -13.13
C MET A 1 4.15 -26.69 -12.78
N ASP A 2 4.07 -25.42 -13.15
CA ASP A 2 5.08 -24.45 -12.71
C ASP A 2 4.98 -24.32 -11.18
N PRO A 3 6.09 -24.34 -10.44
CA PRO A 3 6.05 -24.19 -8.99
C PRO A 3 5.37 -22.85 -8.70
N CYS A 4 4.23 -22.89 -8.01
CA CYS A 4 3.55 -21.69 -7.55
C CYS A 4 4.56 -20.88 -6.74
N ASN A 5 5.02 -19.76 -7.31
CA ASN A 5 5.98 -18.83 -6.71
C ASN A 5 5.33 -17.99 -5.59
N SER A 6 4.41 -18.61 -4.83
CA SER A 6 3.54 -18.04 -3.80
C SER A 6 4.33 -17.25 -2.74
N SER A 7 5.52 -17.73 -2.40
CA SER A 7 6.40 -17.08 -1.42
C SER A 7 6.97 -15.75 -1.93
N VAL A 8 7.04 -15.56 -3.25
CA VAL A 8 7.77 -14.45 -3.88
C VAL A 8 6.85 -13.27 -4.19
N GLY A 9 5.61 -13.54 -4.59
CA GLY A 9 4.59 -12.48 -4.74
C GLY A 9 4.25 -11.80 -3.41
N THR A 10 4.33 -12.54 -2.30
CA THR A 10 4.01 -12.03 -0.95
C THR A 10 5.06 -11.04 -0.45
N ILE A 11 6.34 -11.27 -0.77
CA ILE A 11 7.48 -10.49 -0.28
C ILE A 11 7.40 -9.01 -0.68
N ALA A 12 6.92 -8.71 -1.89
CA ALA A 12 6.79 -7.36 -2.42
C ALA A 12 5.83 -6.46 -1.59
N TYR A 13 4.93 -7.07 -0.82
CA TYR A 13 3.97 -6.38 0.04
C TYR A 13 4.30 -6.57 1.52
N MET A 14 5.35 -7.30 1.89
CA MET A 14 5.73 -7.49 3.29
C MET A 14 6.21 -6.18 3.90
N SER A 15 5.89 -6.00 5.18
CA SER A 15 6.38 -4.87 5.96
C SER A 15 7.88 -5.01 6.30
N PRO A 16 8.58 -3.89 6.54
CA PRO A 16 10.00 -3.88 6.89
C PRO A 16 10.34 -4.80 8.06
N GLU A 17 9.57 -4.72 9.15
CA GLU A 17 9.77 -5.51 10.36
C GLU A 17 9.50 -7.01 10.18
N ARG A 18 8.76 -7.38 9.14
CA ARG A 18 8.55 -8.79 8.77
C ARG A 18 9.74 -9.34 7.97
N ILE A 19 10.37 -8.51 7.15
CA ILE A 19 11.54 -8.87 6.35
C ILE A 19 12.79 -8.90 7.23
N ASN A 20 12.94 -7.88 8.08
CA ASN A 20 14.03 -7.77 9.03
C ASN A 20 13.46 -7.60 10.44
N THR A 21 13.41 -8.71 11.18
CA THR A 21 12.89 -8.77 12.55
C THR A 21 13.67 -7.92 13.54
N ASP A 22 14.94 -7.60 13.25
CA ASP A 22 15.78 -6.79 14.14
C ASP A 22 15.37 -5.32 14.15
N LEU A 23 14.68 -4.85 13.10
CA LEU A 23 14.18 -3.46 13.01
C LEU A 23 13.21 -3.10 14.14
N ASN A 24 12.54 -4.10 14.72
CA ASN A 24 11.59 -3.90 15.82
C ASN A 24 11.90 -4.76 17.04
N GLN A 25 13.19 -5.01 17.31
CA GLN A 25 13.66 -5.78 18.48
C GLN A 25 13.06 -7.20 18.55
N GLY A 26 12.74 -7.80 17.39
CA GLY A 26 12.10 -9.11 17.30
C GLY A 26 10.60 -9.12 17.61
N ILE A 27 9.98 -7.96 17.87
CA ILE A 27 8.54 -7.84 18.12
C ILE A 27 7.84 -7.65 16.77
N TYR A 28 6.93 -8.56 16.43
CA TYR A 28 6.14 -8.47 15.20
C TYR A 28 4.67 -8.22 15.54
N ASP A 29 4.14 -7.09 15.07
CA ASP A 29 2.70 -6.81 15.05
C ASP A 29 2.14 -7.13 13.67
N GLY A 30 1.42 -8.25 13.58
CA GLY A 30 0.79 -8.70 12.34
C GLY A 30 -0.21 -7.71 11.76
N GLN A 31 -0.97 -7.01 12.62
CA GLN A 31 -1.97 -6.05 12.16
C GLN A 31 -1.30 -4.82 11.55
N ALA A 32 -0.24 -4.31 12.18
CA ALA A 32 0.55 -3.22 11.60
C ALA A 32 1.22 -3.64 10.28
N GLY A 33 1.64 -4.91 10.16
CA GLY A 33 2.13 -5.48 8.93
C GLY A 33 1.09 -5.51 7.82
N ASP A 34 -0.15 -5.92 8.13
CA ASP A 34 -1.26 -5.95 7.17
C ASP A 34 -1.61 -4.53 6.67
N ILE A 35 -1.52 -3.51 7.53
CA ILE A 35 -1.72 -2.10 7.14
C ILE A 35 -0.68 -1.65 6.10
N TRP A 36 0.57 -2.07 6.24
CA TRP A 36 1.59 -1.79 5.24
C TRP A 36 1.26 -2.45 3.89
N SER A 37 0.96 -3.75 3.89
CA SER A 37 0.60 -4.49 2.68
C SER A 37 -0.61 -3.88 1.98
N PHE A 38 -1.61 -3.44 2.76
CA PHE A 38 -2.78 -2.72 2.28
C PHE A 38 -2.39 -1.38 1.63
N GLY A 39 -1.55 -0.58 2.29
CA GLY A 39 -1.05 0.69 1.74
C GLY A 39 -0.34 0.53 0.39
N ILE A 40 0.52 -0.48 0.26
CA ILE A 40 1.21 -0.78 -1.01
C ILE A 40 0.20 -1.16 -2.09
N SER A 41 -0.78 -2.01 -1.77
CA SER A 41 -1.81 -2.47 -2.71
C SER A 41 -2.67 -1.32 -3.23
N ILE A 42 -3.12 -0.43 -2.33
CA ILE A 42 -3.95 0.72 -2.69
C ILE A 42 -3.16 1.72 -3.54
N LEU A 43 -1.88 1.95 -3.21
CA LEU A 43 -1.01 2.80 -4.00
C LEU A 43 -0.75 2.22 -5.40
N GLU A 44 -0.52 0.92 -5.49
CA GLU A 44 -0.37 0.21 -6.78
C GLU A 44 -1.62 0.35 -7.64
N PHE A 45 -2.82 0.16 -7.09
CA PHE A 45 -4.06 0.36 -7.84
C PHE A 45 -4.23 1.78 -8.35
N TYR A 46 -3.77 2.77 -7.58
CA TYR A 46 -3.79 4.16 -8.02
C TYR A 46 -2.78 4.43 -9.14
N LEU A 47 -1.56 3.90 -9.02
CA LEU A 47 -0.49 4.10 -9.99
C LEU A 47 -0.65 3.26 -11.27
N GLY A 48 -1.38 2.15 -11.18
CA GLY A 48 -1.49 1.14 -12.25
C GLY A 48 -0.22 0.30 -12.43
N ARG A 49 0.74 0.40 -11.50
CA ARG A 49 2.02 -0.32 -11.48
C ARG A 49 2.59 -0.38 -10.07
N PHE A 50 3.48 -1.33 -9.82
CA PHE A 50 4.09 -1.54 -8.51
C PHE A 50 4.92 -0.32 -8.05
N PRO A 51 4.72 0.20 -6.82
CA PRO A 51 5.29 1.47 -6.38
C PRO A 51 6.80 1.50 -6.18
N PHE A 52 7.47 0.36 -5.93
CA PHE A 52 8.93 0.28 -5.84
C PHE A 52 9.63 0.09 -7.20
N GLY A 53 8.86 0.13 -8.31
CA GLY A 53 9.36 0.02 -9.67
C GLY A 53 9.23 -1.38 -10.26
N GLU A 54 8.98 -1.44 -11.56
CA GLU A 54 8.67 -2.67 -12.30
C GLU A 54 9.85 -3.67 -12.35
N ASN A 55 11.08 -3.19 -12.20
CA ASN A 55 12.28 -4.01 -12.29
C ASN A 55 12.64 -4.69 -10.96
N LEU A 56 12.28 -4.09 -9.83
CA LEU A 56 12.60 -4.62 -8.49
C LEU A 56 11.71 -5.83 -8.11
N GLY A 57 10.54 -5.94 -8.74
CA GLY A 57 9.59 -7.06 -8.56
C GLY A 57 9.66 -8.15 -9.63
N ARG A 58 10.54 -8.05 -10.65
CA ARG A 58 10.74 -9.11 -11.65
C ARG A 58 12.00 -9.92 -11.31
N LEU A 59 11.93 -11.23 -11.61
CA LEU A 59 13.00 -12.24 -11.50
C LEU A 59 14.41 -11.64 -11.65
N GLY A 60 15.07 -11.35 -10.51
CA GLY A 60 16.49 -10.97 -10.53
C GLY A 60 16.98 -10.17 -9.32
N ASP A 61 16.16 -9.29 -8.73
CA ASP A 61 16.68 -8.28 -7.78
C ASP A 61 15.92 -8.19 -6.44
N TRP A 62 15.53 -9.34 -5.90
CA TRP A 62 14.82 -9.44 -4.63
C TRP A 62 15.61 -8.88 -3.45
N ALA A 63 16.94 -9.01 -3.46
CA ALA A 63 17.79 -8.43 -2.41
C ALA A 63 17.70 -6.91 -2.39
N SER A 64 17.67 -6.25 -3.56
CA SER A 64 17.49 -4.81 -3.61
C SER A 64 16.07 -4.39 -3.26
N LEU A 65 15.05 -5.19 -3.58
CA LEU A 65 13.68 -4.94 -3.11
C LEU A 65 13.60 -5.01 -1.58
N MET A 66 14.20 -6.02 -0.95
CA MET A 66 14.24 -6.14 0.51
C MET A 66 14.99 -4.99 1.15
N CYS A 67 16.12 -4.60 0.55
CA CYS A 67 16.88 -3.44 0.98
C CYS A 67 16.06 -2.14 0.86
N ALA A 68 15.35 -1.96 -0.25
CA ALA A 68 14.49 -0.80 -0.46
C ALA A 68 13.35 -0.74 0.56
N ILE A 69 12.67 -1.85 0.81
CA ILE A 69 11.59 -1.91 1.81
C ILE A 69 12.13 -1.60 3.22
N CYS A 70 13.28 -2.18 3.60
CA CYS A 70 13.80 -2.05 4.96
C CYS A 70 14.52 -0.73 5.26
N TYR A 71 15.17 -0.13 4.26
CA TYR A 71 16.14 0.95 4.49
C TYR A 71 15.92 2.21 3.65
N SER A 72 15.02 2.17 2.67
CA SER A 72 14.67 3.37 1.89
C SER A 72 13.39 4.02 2.41
N ASN A 73 13.16 5.26 1.98
CA ASN A 73 11.88 5.91 2.22
C ASN A 73 10.76 5.09 1.57
N PRO A 74 9.63 4.91 2.27
CA PRO A 74 8.48 4.23 1.70
C PRO A 74 7.95 5.00 0.48
N PRO A 75 7.30 4.32 -0.47
CA PRO A 75 6.77 4.98 -1.64
C PRO A 75 5.62 5.91 -1.27
N GLU A 76 5.59 7.06 -1.92
CA GLU A 76 4.58 8.08 -1.67
C GLU A 76 3.60 8.20 -2.84
N ALA A 77 2.37 8.59 -2.53
CA ALA A 77 1.41 8.94 -3.56
C ALA A 77 1.84 10.24 -4.29
N PRO A 78 1.69 10.31 -5.62
CA PRO A 78 2.21 11.41 -6.42
C PRO A 78 1.47 12.72 -6.11
N PRO A 79 2.09 13.90 -6.33
CA PRO A 79 1.46 15.20 -6.06
C PRO A 79 0.13 15.44 -6.77
N ALA A 80 -0.10 14.77 -7.91
CA ALA A 80 -1.35 14.83 -8.67
C ALA A 80 -2.53 14.14 -7.97
N ALA A 81 -2.28 13.30 -6.95
CA ALA A 81 -3.33 12.70 -6.16
C ALA A 81 -3.93 13.68 -5.16
N SER A 82 -5.18 13.43 -4.75
CA SER A 82 -5.85 14.24 -3.71
C SER A 82 -5.02 14.29 -2.43
N ARG A 83 -5.13 15.39 -1.68
CA ARG A 83 -4.43 15.57 -0.41
C ARG A 83 -4.80 14.47 0.58
N GLU A 84 -6.07 14.08 0.58
CA GLU A 84 -6.65 13.06 1.45
C GLU A 84 -6.08 11.68 1.11
N PHE A 85 -5.95 11.34 -0.18
CA PHE A 85 -5.33 10.08 -0.59
C PHE A 85 -3.84 10.03 -0.20
N ARG A 86 -3.10 11.12 -0.45
CA ARG A 86 -1.68 11.19 -0.07
C ARG A 86 -1.49 11.01 1.43
N ASN A 87 -2.33 11.66 2.23
CA ASN A 87 -2.28 11.52 3.67
C ASN A 87 -2.66 10.09 4.12
N PHE A 88 -3.68 9.48 3.52
CA PHE A 88 -4.06 8.10 3.80
C PHE A 88 -2.91 7.12 3.54
N ILE A 89 -2.27 7.21 2.37
CA ILE A 89 -1.10 6.37 2.01
C ILE A 89 0.05 6.60 2.99
N ALA A 90 0.35 7.86 3.34
CA ALA A 90 1.40 8.16 4.31
C ALA A 90 1.09 7.57 5.70
N CYS A 91 -0.17 7.52 6.13
CA CYS A 91 -0.57 6.88 7.38
C CYS A 91 -0.42 5.35 7.36
N CYS A 92 -0.56 4.70 6.20
CA CYS A 92 -0.34 3.26 6.05
C CYS A 92 1.15 2.91 5.96
N LEU A 93 1.92 3.69 5.19
CA LEU A 93 3.30 3.39 4.83
C LEU A 93 4.29 4.12 5.73
N GLN A 94 4.33 3.71 7.00
CA GLN A 94 5.34 4.16 7.96
C GLN A 94 6.36 3.05 8.20
N GLN A 95 7.65 3.38 8.25
CA GLN A 95 8.70 2.42 8.58
C GLN A 95 8.50 1.87 10.00
N ASP A 96 8.26 2.75 10.97
CA ASP A 96 7.89 2.37 12.33
C ASP A 96 6.45 1.84 12.37
N PRO A 97 6.22 0.56 12.72
CA PRO A 97 4.88 -0.03 12.79
C PRO A 97 3.98 0.68 13.81
N ALA A 98 4.53 1.22 14.91
CA ALA A 98 3.75 1.91 15.93
C ALA A 98 3.17 3.25 15.46
N ARG A 99 3.69 3.80 14.36
CA ARG A 99 3.20 5.05 13.74
C ARG A 99 2.14 4.81 12.67
N ARG A 100 1.92 3.55 12.26
CA ARG A 100 0.87 3.21 11.31
C ARG A 100 -0.49 3.35 11.99
N LEU A 101 -1.45 3.93 11.28
CA LEU A 101 -2.83 3.92 11.77
C LEU A 101 -3.39 2.50 11.72
N THR A 102 -4.15 2.13 12.75
CA THR A 102 -4.89 0.86 12.77
C THR A 102 -6.00 0.85 11.72
N ALA A 103 -6.49 -0.34 11.37
CA ALA A 103 -7.61 -0.49 10.44
C ALA A 103 -8.84 0.35 10.87
N VAL A 104 -9.17 0.35 12.16
CA VAL A 104 -10.30 1.12 12.71
C VAL A 104 -10.09 2.63 12.52
N GLN A 105 -8.87 3.13 12.73
CA GLN A 105 -8.54 4.54 12.51
C GLN A 105 -8.56 4.90 11.03
N LEU A 106 -8.09 4.02 10.15
CA LEU A 106 -8.12 4.22 8.69
C LEU A 106 -9.54 4.26 8.14
N LEU A 107 -10.46 3.45 8.67
CA LEU A 107 -11.88 3.49 8.29
C LEU A 107 -12.54 4.84 8.63
N GLN A 108 -12.02 5.56 9.63
CA GLN A 108 -12.49 6.89 10.01
C GLN A 108 -11.79 8.02 9.23
N HIS A 109 -10.74 7.71 8.47
CA HIS A 109 -9.94 8.71 7.77
C HIS A 109 -10.77 9.48 6.73
N PRO A 110 -10.55 10.80 6.54
CA PRO A 110 -11.30 11.62 5.56
C PRO A 110 -11.36 11.06 4.14
N PHE A 111 -10.30 10.37 3.72
CA PHE A 111 -10.25 9.68 2.43
C PHE A 111 -11.40 8.67 2.23
N ILE A 112 -11.81 7.99 3.31
CA ILE A 112 -12.91 7.01 3.30
C ILE A 112 -14.24 7.70 3.64
N THR A 113 -14.26 8.58 4.66
CA THR A 113 -15.50 9.14 5.19
C THR A 113 -16.05 10.31 4.38
N GLN A 114 -15.22 11.04 3.65
CA GLN A 114 -15.63 12.15 2.78
C GLN A 114 -15.77 11.73 1.32
N LEU A 115 -16.02 10.44 1.06
CA LEU A 115 -16.42 9.98 -0.27
C LEU A 115 -17.76 10.62 -0.62
N GLN A 116 -17.71 11.83 -1.21
CA GLN A 116 -18.86 12.46 -1.81
C GLN A 116 -19.44 11.44 -2.82
N PRO A 117 -20.74 11.09 -2.71
CA PRO A 117 -21.38 10.33 -3.77
C PRO A 117 -21.15 11.10 -5.08
N PRO A 118 -20.88 10.42 -6.19
CA PRO A 118 -20.64 11.10 -7.45
C PRO A 118 -21.83 12.00 -7.74
N SER A 119 -21.63 13.32 -7.64
CA SER A 119 -22.53 14.27 -8.26
C SER A 119 -22.61 13.86 -9.73
N SER A 120 -23.83 13.62 -10.21
CA SER A 120 -24.15 13.02 -11.49
C SER A 120 -23.71 13.87 -12.69
N SER A 121 -22.41 13.94 -12.96
CA SER A 121 -21.83 14.56 -14.15
C SER A 121 -20.77 13.61 -14.76
N PRO A 122 -21.08 12.92 -15.88
CA PRO A 122 -20.32 11.79 -16.37
C PRO A 122 -19.23 12.17 -17.38
N SER A 123 -18.16 12.86 -16.98
CA SER A 123 -17.11 13.23 -17.96
C SER A 123 -15.65 13.24 -17.50
N HIS A 124 -15.29 12.79 -16.30
CA HIS A 124 -13.88 12.82 -15.87
C HIS A 124 -13.20 11.44 -15.74
N PRO A 125 -12.03 11.20 -16.37
CA PRO A 125 -11.26 9.94 -16.22
C PRO A 125 -10.87 9.59 -14.76
N GLN A 126 -10.89 10.56 -13.84
CA GLN A 126 -10.72 10.33 -12.40
C GLN A 126 -11.82 9.44 -11.79
N GLN A 127 -12.99 9.34 -12.42
CA GLN A 127 -14.13 8.57 -11.91
C GLN A 127 -13.97 7.06 -12.13
N VAL A 128 -13.20 6.63 -13.12
CA VAL A 128 -12.91 5.21 -13.40
C VAL A 128 -11.98 4.63 -12.33
N ALA A 129 -10.96 5.37 -11.90
CA ALA A 129 -10.08 4.97 -10.80
C ALA A 129 -10.85 4.88 -9.47
N ARG A 130 -11.78 5.82 -9.22
CA ARG A 130 -12.64 5.83 -8.03
C ARG A 130 -13.62 4.65 -7.99
N ARG A 131 -14.16 4.22 -9.13
CA ARG A 131 -14.99 3.00 -9.23
C ARG A 131 -14.20 1.73 -8.90
N ARG A 132 -12.94 1.64 -9.37
CA ARG A 132 -12.09 0.48 -9.08
C ARG A 132 -11.74 0.39 -7.59
N LEU A 133 -11.47 1.52 -6.94
CA LEU A 133 -11.20 1.54 -5.51
C LEU A 133 -12.42 1.17 -4.65
N TYR A 134 -13.61 1.64 -5.03
CA TYR A 134 -14.87 1.25 -4.39
C TYR A 134 -15.12 -0.26 -4.51
N VAL A 135 -14.81 -0.87 -5.66
CA VAL A 135 -14.94 -2.32 -5.86
C VAL A 135 -13.91 -3.09 -5.02
N VAL A 136 -12.68 -2.57 -4.88
CA VAL A 136 -11.67 -3.19 -4.00
C VAL A 136 -12.06 -3.09 -2.52
N LEU A 137 -12.63 -1.97 -2.08
CA LEU A 137 -13.13 -1.79 -0.71
C LEU A 137 -14.39 -2.62 -0.40
N LEU A 138 -15.18 -2.99 -1.42
CA LEU A 138 -16.37 -3.84 -1.29
C LEU A 138 -16.07 -5.34 -1.36
N LEU A 139 -14.85 -5.71 -1.78
CA LEU A 139 -14.41 -7.11 -1.91
C LEU A 139 -13.51 -7.58 -0.75
N LEU A 140 -13.25 -6.71 0.23
CA LEU A 140 -12.70 -7.05 1.54
C LEU A 140 -13.83 -7.09 2.57
#